data_AF-A0A356PEH7-F1
#
_entry.id   AF-A0A356PEH7-F1
#
_cell.length_a   1.000
_cell.length_b   1.000
_cell.length_c   1.000
_cell.angle_alpha   90.00
_cell.angle_beta   90.00
_cell.angle_gamma   90.00
#
_symmetry.space_group_name_H-M   'P 1'
#
loop_
_entity.id
_entity.type
_entity.pdbx_description
1 polymer ?
#
loop_
_entity_poly.entity_id
_entity_poly.type
_entity_poly.pdbx_seq_one_letter_code
_entity_poly.pdbx_strand_id
1 'polypeptide(L)'
;MFPQGKQRSFAIMAIELGLYKRIRRLYNEGHSERHIARILRCSRKSVKKYCQGEIPHDALGSPPSKVDPPLRQALEKELLIMIDENKTLPRKQRRTAKTMWQELSKKRFVIGGATIRLPL
;
A
#
# COMPACT_ATOMS: atom_id res chain seq x y z
N MET A 1 18.07 -15.52 5.92
CA MET A 1 17.51 -15.60 4.56
C MET A 1 16.53 -14.43 4.40
N PHE A 2 16.99 -13.31 3.84
CA PHE A 2 16.20 -12.08 3.74
C PHE A 2 15.32 -12.09 2.48
N PRO A 3 14.06 -11.64 2.54
CA PRO A 3 13.14 -11.70 1.40
C PRO A 3 13.61 -10.75 0.30
N GLN A 4 13.88 -11.32 -0.88
CA GLN A 4 14.40 -10.71 -2.10
C GLN A 4 13.57 -9.52 -2.65
N GLY A 5 12.36 -9.28 -2.11
CA GLY A 5 11.50 -8.17 -2.50
C GLY A 5 11.91 -6.80 -1.95
N LYS A 6 12.61 -6.75 -0.81
CA LYS A 6 12.94 -5.47 -0.14
C LYS A 6 14.16 -4.78 -0.76
N GLN A 7 15.09 -5.50 -1.39
CA GLN A 7 16.31 -4.87 -1.90
C GLN A 7 16.08 -4.02 -3.16
N ARG A 8 15.12 -4.40 -4.02
CA ARG A 8 14.80 -3.66 -5.25
C ARG A 8 14.19 -2.29 -4.97
N SER A 9 13.29 -2.18 -3.99
CA SER A 9 12.66 -0.90 -3.64
C SER A 9 13.65 0.08 -3.01
N PHE A 10 14.58 -0.39 -2.16
CA PHE A 10 15.60 0.48 -1.56
C PHE A 10 16.58 1.04 -2.59
N ALA A 11 16.99 0.25 -3.58
CA ALA A 11 17.86 0.72 -4.66
C ALA A 11 17.15 1.80 -5.52
N ILE A 12 15.87 1.59 -5.85
CA ILE A 12 15.07 2.55 -6.62
C ILE A 12 14.89 3.86 -5.83
N MET A 13 14.56 3.78 -4.53
CA MET A 13 14.47 4.95 -3.63
C MET A 13 15.76 5.75 -3.59
N ALA A 14 16.92 5.08 -3.45
CA ALA A 14 18.22 5.74 -3.39
C ALA A 14 18.57 6.45 -4.71
N ILE A 15 18.22 5.85 -5.85
CA ILE A 15 18.41 6.43 -7.18
C ILE A 15 17.52 7.67 -7.34
N GLU A 16 16.24 7.60 -6.96
CA GLU A 16 15.29 8.71 -7.11
C GLU A 16 15.65 9.90 -6.20
N LEU A 17 16.03 9.64 -4.93
CA LEU A 17 16.53 10.66 -4.00
C LEU A 17 17.83 11.31 -4.49
N GLY A 18 18.75 10.52 -5.06
CA GLY A 18 19.99 11.02 -5.62
C GLY A 18 19.76 11.91 -6.86
N LEU A 19 18.72 11.63 -7.63
CA LEU A 19 18.31 12.42 -8.79
C LEU A 19 17.62 13.72 -8.37
N TYR A 20 16.71 13.66 -7.38
CA TYR A 20 16.09 14.83 -6.76
C TYR A 20 17.13 15.84 -6.24
N LYS A 21 18.10 15.38 -5.45
CA LYS A 21 19.16 16.24 -4.88
C LYS A 21 19.97 16.95 -5.97
N ARG A 22 20.31 16.25 -7.04
CA ARG A 22 21.06 16.81 -8.18
C ARG A 22 20.25 17.86 -8.93
N ILE A 23 18.97 17.62 -9.17
CA ILE A 23 18.08 18.59 -9.82
C ILE A 23 17.94 19.86 -8.98
N ARG A 24 17.65 19.72 -7.68
CA ARG A 24 17.55 20.85 -6.75
C ARG A 24 18.82 21.69 -6.70
N ARG A 25 19.98 21.03 -6.65
CA ARG A 25 21.29 21.71 -6.67
C ARG A 25 21.49 22.54 -7.93
N LEU A 26 21.35 21.91 -9.10
CA LEU A 26 21.55 22.61 -10.39
C LEU A 26 20.54 23.74 -10.60
N TYR A 27 19.31 23.56 -10.13
CA TYR A 27 18.29 24.61 -10.20
C TYR A 27 18.65 25.80 -9.30
N ASN A 28 19.14 25.56 -8.08
CA ASN A 28 19.62 26.61 -7.19
C ASN A 28 20.89 27.32 -7.72
N GLU A 29 21.72 26.61 -8.50
CA GLU A 29 22.88 27.16 -9.22
C GLU A 29 22.47 28.01 -10.45
N GLY A 30 21.17 28.14 -10.76
CA GLY A 30 20.64 29.00 -11.82
C GLY A 30 20.49 28.32 -13.20
N HIS A 31 20.69 27.00 -13.29
CA HIS A 31 20.49 26.30 -14.55
C HIS A 31 19.01 26.19 -14.92
N SER A 32 18.71 26.43 -16.20
CA SER A 32 17.35 26.23 -16.71
C SER A 32 16.93 24.76 -16.66
N GLU A 33 15.64 24.50 -16.45
CA GLU A 33 15.07 23.15 -16.44
C GLU A 33 15.42 22.33 -17.69
N ARG A 34 15.49 22.99 -18.86
CA ARG A 34 15.88 22.38 -20.14
C ARG A 34 17.32 21.86 -20.09
N HIS A 35 18.21 22.65 -19.51
CA HIS A 35 19.62 22.31 -19.40
C HIS A 35 19.81 21.15 -18.42
N ILE A 36 19.13 21.19 -17.27
CA ILE A 36 19.13 20.13 -16.26
C ILE A 36 18.64 18.81 -16.84
N ALA A 37 17.54 18.82 -17.62
CA ALA A 37 16.99 17.62 -18.25
C ALA A 37 17.99 16.95 -19.22
N ARG A 38 18.77 17.75 -19.97
CA ARG A 38 19.79 17.24 -20.90
C ARG A 38 20.98 16.62 -20.16
N ILE A 39 21.48 17.29 -19.12
CA ILE A 39 22.64 16.82 -18.33
C ILE A 39 22.30 15.52 -17.60
N LEU A 40 21.15 15.50 -16.91
CA LEU A 40 20.74 14.37 -16.07
C LEU A 40 19.98 13.29 -16.84
N ARG A 41 19.79 13.47 -18.16
CA ARG A 41 19.07 12.55 -19.06
C ARG A 41 17.72 12.10 -18.48
N CYS A 42 17.00 13.02 -17.87
CA CYS A 42 15.71 12.77 -17.25
C CYS A 42 14.61 13.55 -17.96
N SER A 43 13.37 13.09 -17.80
CA SER A 43 12.25 13.75 -18.45
C SER A 43 12.10 15.18 -17.92
N ARG A 44 11.76 16.11 -18.81
CA ARG A 44 11.53 17.51 -18.42
C ARG A 44 10.38 17.66 -17.42
N LYS A 45 9.40 16.75 -17.48
CA LYS A 45 8.31 16.65 -16.50
C LYS A 45 8.86 16.32 -15.09
N SER A 46 9.78 15.37 -14.99
CA SER A 46 10.45 15.01 -13.72
C SER A 46 11.28 16.16 -13.16
N VAL A 47 12.01 16.90 -14.01
CA VAL A 47 12.76 18.09 -13.58
C VAL A 47 11.83 19.15 -13.01
N LYS A 48 10.78 19.52 -13.76
CA LYS A 48 9.81 20.53 -13.32
C LYS A 48 9.17 20.14 -11.97
N LYS A 49 8.75 18.88 -11.85
CA LYS A 49 8.19 18.29 -10.63
C LYS A 49 9.12 18.49 -9.42
N TYR A 50 10.40 18.15 -9.55
CA TYR A 50 11.35 18.27 -8.46
C TYR A 50 11.81 19.71 -8.18
N CYS A 51 11.86 20.58 -9.21
CA CYS A 51 12.09 22.02 -9.02
C CYS A 51 10.96 22.67 -8.21
N GLN A 52 9.71 22.22 -8.41
CA GLN A 52 8.54 22.66 -7.63
C GLN A 52 8.52 22.11 -6.19
N GLY A 53 9.48 21.25 -5.83
CA GLY A 53 9.61 20.74 -4.47
C GLY A 53 8.76 19.49 -4.18
N GLU A 54 8.16 18.86 -5.19
CA GLU A 54 7.50 17.58 -4.99
C GLU A 54 8.51 16.52 -4.54
N ILE A 55 8.13 15.76 -3.52
CA ILE A 55 8.95 14.71 -2.93
C ILE A 55 8.83 13.45 -3.80
N PRO A 56 9.93 12.71 -4.03
CA PRO A 56 9.90 11.38 -4.65
C PRO A 56 8.76 10.52 -4.11
N HIS A 57 7.95 9.91 -4.98
CA HIS A 57 6.75 9.18 -4.56
C HIS A 57 7.09 8.01 -3.64
N ASP A 58 8.24 7.38 -3.84
CA ASP A 58 8.69 6.26 -3.02
C ASP A 58 9.34 6.72 -1.69
N ALA A 59 9.72 8.01 -1.56
CA ALA A 59 10.20 8.58 -0.31
C ALA A 59 9.06 8.98 0.64
N LEU A 60 7.83 9.10 0.12
CA LEU A 60 6.63 9.02 0.94
C LEU A 60 6.52 7.56 1.37
N GLY A 61 7.25 7.20 2.44
CA GLY A 61 7.28 5.84 2.96
C GLY A 61 5.88 5.26 2.94
N SER A 62 5.76 4.02 2.45
CA SER A 62 4.48 3.30 2.36
C SER A 62 3.66 3.65 3.60
N PRO A 63 2.42 4.19 3.45
CA PRO A 63 1.67 4.70 4.58
C PRO A 63 1.73 3.65 5.68
N PRO A 64 2.04 4.03 6.94
CA PRO A 64 2.24 3.06 8.01
C PRO A 64 1.10 2.08 7.90
N SER A 65 1.43 0.79 7.68
CA SER A 65 0.46 -0.28 7.44
C SER A 65 -0.70 0.00 8.36
N LYS A 66 -1.84 0.45 7.81
CA LYS A 66 -2.92 1.05 8.60
C LYS A 66 -3.15 0.07 9.73
N VAL A 67 -2.77 0.43 10.96
CA VAL A 67 -2.95 -0.45 12.10
C VAL A 67 -4.44 -0.66 12.11
N ASP A 68 -4.86 -1.86 11.72
CA ASP A 68 -6.26 -2.12 11.49
C ASP A 68 -6.96 -1.76 12.80
N PRO A 69 -8.00 -0.91 12.76
CA PRO A 69 -8.62 -0.38 13.96
C PRO A 69 -8.98 -1.55 14.89
N PRO A 70 -8.97 -1.39 16.22
CA PRO A 70 -9.18 -2.50 17.16
C PRO A 70 -10.43 -3.35 16.86
N LEU A 71 -11.47 -2.70 16.33
CA LEU A 71 -12.70 -3.35 15.84
C LEU A 71 -12.46 -4.32 14.67
N ARG A 72 -11.57 -3.99 13.74
CA ARG A 72 -11.22 -4.84 12.60
C ARG A 72 -10.39 -6.04 13.03
N GLN A 73 -9.51 -5.89 14.01
CA GLN A 73 -8.76 -7.02 14.57
C GLN A 73 -9.68 -8.00 15.32
N ALA A 74 -10.63 -7.48 16.10
CA ALA A 74 -11.64 -8.31 16.77
C ALA A 74 -12.54 -9.04 15.77
N LEU A 75 -12.96 -8.34 14.72
CA LEU A 75 -13.72 -8.92 13.61
C LEU A 75 -12.95 -10.04 12.91
N GLU A 76 -11.68 -9.82 12.59
CA GLU A 76 -10.86 -10.80 11.88
C GLU A 76 -10.71 -12.09 12.69
N LYS A 77 -10.51 -11.98 14.01
CA LYS A 77 -10.47 -13.14 14.92
C LYS A 77 -11.78 -13.94 14.90
N GLU A 78 -12.91 -13.26 15.03
CA GLU A 78 -14.24 -13.89 14.98
C GLU A 78 -14.49 -14.57 13.64
N LEU A 79 -14.12 -13.92 12.54
CA LEU A 79 -14.28 -14.47 11.20
C LEU A 79 -13.38 -15.70 10.99
N LEU A 80 -12.14 -15.68 11.50
CA LEU A 80 -11.22 -16.80 11.40
C LEU A 80 -11.79 -18.06 12.08
N ILE A 81 -12.33 -17.88 13.29
CA ILE A 81 -12.98 -18.96 14.06
C ILE A 81 -14.14 -19.54 13.25
N MET A 82 -15.03 -18.69 12.72
CA MET A 82 -16.16 -19.15 11.90
C MET A 82 -15.71 -19.87 10.63
N ILE A 83 -14.62 -19.43 9.98
CA ILE A 83 -14.07 -20.10 8.80
C ILE A 83 -13.50 -21.47 9.14
N ASP A 84 -12.78 -21.60 10.25
CA ASP A 84 -12.20 -22.87 10.66
C ASP A 84 -13.28 -23.89 11.09
N GLU A 85 -14.30 -23.45 11.83
CA GLU A 85 -15.51 -24.25 12.06
C GLU A 85 -16.13 -24.69 10.73
N ASN A 86 -16.24 -23.78 9.76
CA ASN A 86 -16.85 -24.06 8.46
C ASN A 86 -16.07 -25.09 7.62
N LYS A 87 -14.75 -25.17 7.77
CA LYS A 87 -13.93 -26.19 7.07
C LYS A 87 -14.26 -27.60 7.54
N THR A 88 -14.59 -27.76 8.82
CA THR A 88 -14.94 -29.06 9.42
C THR A 88 -16.34 -29.54 9.05
N LEU A 89 -17.20 -28.64 8.56
CA LEU A 89 -18.58 -28.98 8.19
C LEU A 89 -18.65 -29.71 6.83
N PRO A 90 -19.58 -30.68 6.69
CA PRO A 90 -19.89 -31.30 5.41
C PRO A 90 -20.25 -30.25 4.35
N ARG A 91 -19.89 -30.49 3.08
CA ARG A 91 -20.03 -29.53 1.98
C ARG A 91 -21.43 -28.92 1.85
N LYS A 92 -22.50 -29.66 2.19
CA LYS A 92 -23.90 -29.19 2.17
C LYS A 92 -24.30 -28.29 3.36
N GLN A 93 -23.55 -28.34 4.46
CA GLN A 93 -23.79 -27.57 5.69
C GLN A 93 -22.84 -26.37 5.84
N ARG A 94 -21.96 -26.14 4.85
CA ARG A 94 -21.02 -25.02 4.91
C ARG A 94 -21.74 -23.68 4.91
N ARG A 95 -21.42 -22.84 5.88
CA ARG A 95 -21.90 -21.46 5.97
C ARG A 95 -21.36 -20.66 4.78
N THR A 96 -22.23 -19.86 4.18
CA THR A 96 -21.84 -18.93 3.10
C THR A 96 -21.36 -17.60 3.68
N ALA A 97 -20.65 -16.80 2.87
CA ALA A 97 -20.20 -15.47 3.27
C ALA A 97 -21.34 -14.57 3.74
N LYS A 98 -22.51 -14.68 3.10
CA LYS A 98 -23.72 -13.94 3.48
C LYS A 98 -24.24 -14.35 4.87
N THR A 99 -24.23 -15.64 5.18
CA THR A 99 -24.67 -16.16 6.48
C THR A 99 -23.73 -15.71 7.60
N MET A 100 -22.42 -15.83 7.41
CA MET A 100 -21.43 -15.35 8.39
C MET A 100 -21.50 -13.83 8.58
N TRP A 101 -21.72 -13.06 7.52
CA TRP A 101 -21.96 -11.62 7.63
C TRP A 101 -23.19 -11.27 8.47
N GLN A 102 -24.30 -12.00 8.31
CA GLN A 102 -25.50 -11.79 9.12
C GLN A 102 -25.26 -12.09 10.60
N GLU A 103 -24.50 -13.15 10.91
CA GLU A 103 -24.11 -13.49 12.29
C GLU A 103 -23.21 -12.40 12.90
N LEU A 104 -22.25 -11.88 12.14
CA LEU A 104 -21.37 -10.79 12.60
C LEU A 104 -22.13 -9.46 12.76
N SER A 105 -23.09 -9.19 11.88
CA SER A 105 -23.95 -8.00 11.98
C SER A 105 -24.84 -8.04 13.23
N LYS A 106 -25.30 -9.23 13.66
CA LYS A 106 -26.01 -9.43 14.93
C LYS A 106 -25.14 -9.17 16.15
N LYS A 107 -23.83 -9.46 16.06
CA LYS A 107 -22.82 -9.19 17.12
C LYS A 107 -22.41 -7.70 17.21
N ARG A 108 -23.19 -6.77 16.64
CA ARG A 108 -22.96 -5.30 16.61
C ARG A 108 -21.73 -4.85 15.81
N PHE A 109 -21.20 -5.68 14.91
CA PHE A 109 -20.21 -5.22 13.95
C PHE A 109 -20.92 -4.50 12.78
N VAL A 110 -20.71 -3.19 12.65
CA VAL A 110 -21.24 -2.40 11.54
C VAL A 110 -20.33 -2.57 10.32
N ILE A 111 -20.65 -3.53 9.47
CA ILE A 111 -19.81 -3.89 8.30
C ILE A 111 -20.70 -4.08 7.07
N GLY A 112 -20.24 -3.59 5.91
CA GLY A 112 -20.90 -3.88 4.64
C GLY A 112 -20.64 -5.32 4.19
N GLY A 113 -21.67 -6.03 3.70
CA GLY A 113 -21.58 -7.44 3.30
C GLY A 113 -20.50 -7.78 2.26
N ALA A 114 -20.06 -6.79 1.47
CA ALA A 114 -18.97 -6.95 0.50
C ALA A 114 -17.56 -7.08 1.12
N THR A 115 -17.43 -6.81 2.43
CA THR A 115 -16.16 -6.89 3.18
C THR A 115 -15.75 -8.34 3.44
N ILE A 116 -16.71 -9.25 3.56
CA ILE A 116 -16.46 -10.67 3.80
C ILE A 116 -16.48 -11.37 2.45
N ARG A 117 -15.30 -11.79 1.98
CA ARG A 117 -15.14 -12.62 0.78
C ARG A 117 -14.47 -13.91 1.17
N LEU A 118 -15.19 -15.02 1.04
CA LEU A 118 -14.60 -16.34 1.21
C LEU A 118 -13.97 -16.77 -0.11
N PRO A 119 -12.77 -17.36 -0.09
CA PRO A 119 -12.33 -18.19 -1.20
C PRO A 119 -13.31 -19.37 -1.30
N LEU A 120 -13.90 -19.55 -2.49
CA LEU A 120 -14.78 -20.67 -2.83
C LEU A 120 -14.04 -22.01 -2.77
#